data_AF-A0A7C6KXF4-F1
#
_entry.id   AF-A0A7C6KXF4-F1
#
_cell.length_a   1.000
_cell.length_b   1.000
_cell.length_c   1.000
_cell.angle_alpha   90.00
_cell.angle_beta   90.00
_cell.angle_gamma   90.00
#
_symmetry.space_group_name_H-M   'P 1'
#
loop_
_entity.id
_entity.type
_entity.pdbx_description
1 polymer ?
#
loop_
_entity_poly.entity_id
_entity_poly.type
_entity_poly.pdbx_seq_one_letter_code
_entity_poly.pdbx_strand_id
1 'polypeptide(L)'
;MIKLEYEYISCLDEGQLLPLIKLKDSNLNKNIAAEIKEKIERFNEAASKTKGGYPDLSVGQFIVKEINYPAYQYAPSIKKDNVSVPLNEIRGDSWVNIPKYLRTCGASYAELARLPKGKKLVKALEYILGLKDNYQPIVLEQIEQEFFVKVGNHRLYAARLLGLKEITAQVIVYDYNSLLPYLTLISSKRRTRLQVQRDSGPVMLEISPQAVLLLKEKYNIPEKPLEIK
;
A
#
# COMPACT_ATOMS: atom_id res chain seq x y z
N MET A 1 -0.58 30.29 8.68
CA MET A 1 -1.03 28.92 8.36
C MET A 1 -1.22 28.85 6.85
N ILE A 2 -0.39 28.07 6.16
CA ILE A 2 -0.44 27.95 4.69
C ILE A 2 -1.66 27.11 4.32
N LYS A 3 -2.38 27.50 3.27
CA LYS A 3 -3.52 26.75 2.73
C LYS A 3 -3.29 26.50 1.25
N LEU A 4 -3.40 25.23 0.84
CA LEU A 4 -3.50 24.90 -0.57
C LEU A 4 -4.92 25.20 -1.03
N GLU A 5 -5.05 26.02 -2.07
CA GLU A 5 -6.29 26.10 -2.84
C GLU A 5 -6.24 25.04 -3.93
N TYR A 6 -7.40 24.51 -4.29
CA TYR A 6 -7.48 23.54 -5.36
C TYR A 6 -8.75 23.67 -6.18
N GLU A 7 -8.59 23.42 -7.47
CA GLU A 7 -9.67 23.41 -8.46
C GLU A 7 -9.66 22.05 -9.15
N TYR A 8 -10.83 21.47 -9.42
CA TYR A 8 -10.91 20.22 -10.19
C TYR A 8 -10.96 20.54 -11.68
N ILE A 9 -10.16 19.83 -12.49
CA ILE A 9 -10.18 19.98 -13.95
C ILE A 9 -11.40 19.22 -14.49
N SER A 10 -12.52 19.91 -14.63
CA SER A 10 -13.77 19.50 -15.32
C SER A 10 -14.96 19.04 -14.46
N CYS A 11 -16.13 19.17 -15.09
CA CYS A 11 -17.50 18.96 -14.61
C CYS A 11 -17.91 17.48 -14.49
N LEU A 12 -16.96 16.55 -14.57
CA LEU A 12 -17.23 15.12 -14.39
C LEU A 12 -17.09 14.78 -12.90
N ASP A 13 -18.03 13.97 -12.39
CA ASP A 13 -18.26 13.67 -10.96
C ASP A 13 -17.02 13.84 -10.05
N GLU A 14 -17.19 14.65 -8.99
CA GLU A 14 -16.19 15.14 -8.02
C GLU A 14 -15.25 14.10 -7.38
N GLY A 15 -15.37 12.81 -7.73
CA GLY A 15 -14.60 11.69 -7.21
C GLY A 15 -13.47 11.16 -8.10
N GLN A 16 -13.34 11.56 -9.37
CA GLN A 16 -12.47 10.84 -10.33
C GLN A 16 -11.24 11.60 -10.85
N LEU A 17 -11.08 12.88 -10.49
CA LEU A 17 -10.08 13.76 -11.11
C LEU A 17 -8.99 14.19 -10.13
N LEU A 18 -7.76 14.34 -10.65
CA LEU A 18 -6.67 14.97 -9.90
C LEU A 18 -6.95 16.47 -9.75
N PRO A 19 -6.89 17.02 -8.52
CA PRO A 19 -7.12 18.45 -8.30
C PRO A 19 -5.91 19.26 -8.76
N LEU A 20 -6.08 20.35 -9.51
CA LEU A 20 -4.99 21.33 -9.68
C LEU A 20 -4.80 22.07 -8.37
N ILE A 21 -3.54 22.23 -7.97
CA ILE A 21 -3.18 22.85 -6.71
C ILE A 21 -2.61 24.23 -6.98
N LYS A 22 -3.07 25.23 -6.22
CA LYS A 22 -2.53 26.58 -6.18
C LYS A 22 -2.07 26.89 -4.77
N LEU A 23 -0.90 27.52 -4.66
CA LEU A 23 -0.41 28.04 -3.38
C LEU A 23 -1.07 29.41 -3.15
N LYS A 24 -1.88 29.55 -2.10
CA LYS A 24 -2.43 30.84 -1.69
C LYS A 24 -1.45 31.56 -0.78
N ASP A 25 -1.24 32.86 -1.03
CA ASP A 25 -0.49 33.84 -0.23
C ASP A 25 0.30 33.24 0.94
N SER A 26 1.57 32.94 0.68
CA SER A 26 2.46 32.41 1.69
C SER A 26 3.36 33.52 2.25
N ASN A 27 3.25 33.82 3.55
CA ASN A 27 4.28 34.53 4.33
C ASN A 27 5.56 33.68 4.54
N LEU A 28 5.85 32.76 3.61
CA LEU A 28 6.99 31.87 3.68
C LEU A 28 8.27 32.60 3.30
N ASN A 29 9.39 32.09 3.83
CA ASN A 29 10.70 32.39 3.28
C ASN A 29 10.68 32.09 1.76
N LYS A 30 11.18 33.02 0.94
CA LYS A 30 11.20 32.92 -0.53
C LYS A 30 11.75 31.59 -1.04
N ASN A 31 12.76 31.02 -0.37
CA ASN A 31 13.37 29.76 -0.79
C ASN A 31 12.45 28.56 -0.55
N ILE A 32 11.76 28.51 0.60
CA ILE A 32 10.80 27.45 0.93
C ILE A 32 9.58 27.55 0.02
N ALA A 33 9.10 28.77 -0.25
CA ALA A 33 8.01 29.00 -1.19
C ALA A 33 8.34 28.54 -2.61
N ALA A 34 9.58 28.76 -3.08
CA ALA A 34 10.04 28.30 -4.38
C ALA A 34 10.08 26.77 -4.48
N GLU A 35 10.60 26.06 -3.47
CA GLU A 35 10.64 24.60 -3.45
C GLU A 35 9.22 23.99 -3.45
N ILE A 36 8.31 24.54 -2.65
CA ILE A 36 6.91 24.10 -2.62
C ILE A 36 6.24 24.36 -3.97
N LYS A 37 6.48 25.51 -4.59
CA LYS A 37 5.93 25.86 -5.89
C LYS A 37 6.41 24.91 -6.99
N GLU A 38 7.70 24.56 -7.02
CA GLU A 38 8.24 23.59 -7.96
C GLU A 38 7.56 22.21 -7.81
N LYS A 39 7.39 21.74 -6.57
CA LYS A 39 6.69 20.46 -6.30
C LYS A 39 5.22 20.50 -6.75
N ILE A 40 4.52 21.62 -6.53
CA ILE A 40 3.14 21.83 -7.00
C ILE A 40 3.09 21.86 -8.54
N GLU A 41 4.03 22.51 -9.20
CA GLU A 41 4.11 22.55 -10.66
C GLU A 41 4.30 21.15 -11.24
N ARG A 42 5.23 20.35 -10.70
CA ARG A 42 5.41 18.94 -11.10
C ARG A 42 4.14 18.12 -10.92
N PHE A 43 3.45 18.30 -9.80
CA PHE A 43 2.17 17.65 -9.55
C PHE A 43 1.12 18.05 -10.59
N ASN A 44 0.96 19.35 -10.86
CA ASN A 44 -0.02 19.87 -11.81
C ASN A 44 0.29 19.45 -13.25
N GLU A 45 1.56 19.37 -13.62
CA GLU A 45 2.01 18.84 -14.90
C GLU A 45 1.62 17.36 -15.04
N ALA A 46 1.89 16.54 -14.02
CA ALA A 46 1.48 15.14 -14.00
C ALA A 46 -0.05 14.99 -14.09
N ALA A 47 -0.80 15.82 -13.35
CA ALA A 47 -2.26 15.83 -13.38
C ALA A 47 -2.82 16.22 -14.76
N SER A 48 -2.27 17.25 -15.40
CA SER A 48 -2.74 17.76 -16.69
C SER A 48 -2.49 16.79 -17.85
N LYS A 49 -1.44 15.97 -17.76
CA LYS A 49 -1.15 14.91 -18.76
C LYS A 49 -2.09 13.73 -18.67
N THR A 50 -2.80 13.59 -17.56
CA THR A 50 -3.75 12.50 -17.38
C THR A 50 -5.09 12.90 -17.97
N LYS A 51 -5.51 12.24 -19.05
CA LYS A 51 -6.79 12.48 -19.75
C LYS A 51 -8.00 12.07 -18.88
N GLY A 52 -8.18 12.72 -17.73
CA GLY A 52 -9.34 12.55 -16.85
C GLY A 52 -9.24 11.38 -15.85
N GLY A 53 -8.06 10.97 -15.39
CA GLY A 53 -7.97 9.93 -14.35
C GLY A 53 -6.60 9.75 -13.73
N TYR A 54 -6.54 9.07 -12.59
CA TYR A 54 -5.30 8.84 -11.84
C TYR A 54 -4.28 8.03 -12.67
N PRO A 55 -3.03 8.51 -12.86
CA PRO A 55 -1.98 7.76 -13.54
C PRO A 55 -1.66 6.45 -12.80
N ASP A 56 -1.27 5.44 -13.57
CA ASP A 56 -0.72 4.21 -13.03
C ASP A 56 0.69 4.48 -12.52
N LEU A 57 0.89 4.28 -11.22
CA LEU A 57 2.18 4.45 -10.54
C LEU A 57 2.62 3.14 -9.89
N SER A 58 2.07 2.00 -10.34
CA SER A 58 2.51 0.68 -9.89
C SER A 58 3.98 0.46 -10.25
N VAL A 59 4.71 -0.20 -9.37
CA VAL A 59 6.14 -0.47 -9.52
C VAL A 59 6.39 -1.96 -9.44
N GLY A 60 7.25 -2.46 -10.34
CA GLY A 60 7.63 -3.86 -10.38
C GLY A 60 6.45 -4.81 -10.59
N GLN A 61 6.62 -6.04 -10.11
CA GLN A 61 5.60 -7.08 -10.18
C GLN A 61 4.59 -6.90 -9.03
N PHE A 62 3.30 -7.07 -9.35
CA PHE A 62 2.25 -7.09 -8.34
C PHE A 62 2.32 -8.40 -7.52
N ILE A 63 2.27 -8.27 -6.20
CA ILE A 63 2.41 -9.35 -5.21
C ILE A 63 1.24 -9.22 -4.23
N VAL A 64 0.64 -10.32 -3.77
CA VAL A 64 -0.48 -10.27 -2.82
C VAL A 64 -0.01 -10.87 -1.50
N LYS A 65 -0.04 -10.11 -0.40
CA LYS A 65 0.45 -10.57 0.92
C LYS A 65 -0.22 -11.87 1.34
N GLU A 66 -1.53 -11.96 1.21
CA GLU A 66 -2.29 -13.13 1.64
C GLU A 66 -1.99 -14.39 0.80
N ILE A 67 -1.42 -14.22 -0.40
CA ILE A 67 -1.00 -15.33 -1.28
C ILE A 67 0.48 -15.67 -1.06
N ASN A 68 1.34 -14.66 -1.06
CA ASN A 68 2.79 -14.81 -1.02
C ASN A 68 3.33 -15.06 0.40
N TYR A 69 2.62 -14.55 1.41
CA TYR A 69 2.96 -14.68 2.82
C TYR A 69 1.72 -15.04 3.66
N PRO A 70 1.04 -16.18 3.39
CA PRO A 70 -0.15 -16.56 4.15
C PRO A 70 0.15 -16.65 5.65
N ALA A 71 -0.76 -16.17 6.49
CA ALA A 71 -0.64 -16.15 7.95
C ALA A 71 0.49 -15.28 8.54
N TYR A 72 1.14 -14.40 7.77
CA TYR A 72 2.24 -13.55 8.27
C TYR A 72 1.93 -12.79 9.57
N GLN A 73 0.67 -12.42 9.80
CA GLN A 73 0.22 -11.73 11.00
C GLN A 73 0.46 -12.51 12.31
N TYR A 74 0.67 -13.83 12.22
CA TYR A 74 1.03 -14.70 13.35
C TYR A 74 2.54 -14.84 13.56
N ALA A 75 3.35 -14.33 12.63
CA ALA A 75 4.79 -14.33 12.78
C ALA A 75 5.23 -13.35 13.90
N PRO A 76 6.35 -13.62 14.58
CA PRO A 76 7.00 -12.62 15.44
C PRO A 76 7.21 -11.32 14.68
N SER A 77 6.99 -10.19 15.35
CA SER A 77 7.14 -8.88 14.72
C SER A 77 7.80 -7.85 15.62
N ILE A 78 8.53 -6.93 14.99
CA ILE A 78 9.13 -5.76 15.63
C ILE A 78 8.67 -4.49 14.92
N LYS A 79 8.53 -3.40 15.68
CA LYS A 79 8.19 -2.08 15.14
C LYS A 79 9.46 -1.23 15.05
N LYS A 80 9.66 -0.58 13.91
CA LYS A 80 10.73 0.39 13.67
C LYS A 80 10.10 1.71 13.23
N ASP A 81 10.39 2.79 13.94
CA ASP A 81 9.89 4.11 13.60
C ASP A 81 10.92 4.89 12.76
N ASN A 82 10.44 5.83 11.95
CA ASN A 82 11.25 6.75 11.15
C ASN A 82 12.26 6.09 10.18
N VAL A 83 11.89 4.94 9.61
CA VAL A 83 12.72 4.26 8.60
C VAL A 83 12.55 4.96 7.25
N SER A 84 13.65 5.30 6.58
CA SER A 84 13.59 5.74 5.19
C SER A 84 13.45 4.53 4.28
N VAL A 85 12.36 4.48 3.51
CA VAL A 85 12.05 3.35 2.62
C VAL A 85 12.02 3.81 1.16
N PRO A 86 12.78 3.17 0.26
CA PRO A 86 12.72 3.44 -1.17
C PRO A 86 11.31 3.21 -1.74
N LEU A 87 10.77 4.18 -2.47
CA LEU A 87 9.39 4.10 -2.98
C LEU A 87 9.18 2.96 -4.00
N ASN A 88 10.24 2.52 -4.67
CA ASN A 88 10.25 1.40 -5.62
C ASN A 88 10.23 0.02 -4.96
N GLU A 89 10.51 -0.07 -3.66
CA GLU A 89 10.45 -1.30 -2.86
C GLU A 89 9.08 -1.50 -2.19
N ILE A 90 8.22 -0.48 -2.20
CA ILE A 90 6.86 -0.56 -1.65
C ILE A 90 5.91 -1.17 -2.70
N ARG A 91 5.53 -2.43 -2.53
CA ARG A 91 4.74 -3.23 -3.46
C ARG A 91 3.44 -3.75 -2.84
N GLY A 92 2.71 -4.53 -3.63
CA GLY A 92 1.56 -5.34 -3.22
C GLY A 92 0.26 -4.63 -2.90
N ASP A 93 -0.45 -5.01 -1.83
CA ASP A 93 -1.90 -4.75 -1.59
C ASP A 93 -2.27 -3.30 -1.25
N SER A 94 -1.86 -2.40 -2.12
CA SER A 94 -2.31 -1.02 -2.17
C SER A 94 -2.96 -0.78 -3.52
N TRP A 95 -4.09 -0.06 -3.55
CA TRP A 95 -4.64 0.41 -4.81
C TRP A 95 -3.62 1.20 -5.64
N VAL A 96 -2.60 1.80 -5.01
CA VAL A 96 -1.49 2.49 -5.70
C VAL A 96 -0.60 1.53 -6.49
N ASN A 97 -0.44 0.31 -5.98
CA ASN A 97 0.48 -0.72 -6.46
C ASN A 97 -0.18 -1.75 -7.38
N ILE A 98 -1.52 -1.84 -7.39
CA ILE A 98 -2.26 -2.70 -8.32
C ILE A 98 -2.24 -2.05 -9.72
N PRO A 99 -1.76 -2.70 -10.78
CA PRO A 99 -1.83 -2.16 -12.14
C PRO A 99 -3.25 -1.76 -12.56
N LYS A 100 -3.40 -0.65 -13.31
CA LYS A 100 -4.70 -0.09 -13.69
C LYS A 100 -5.61 -1.10 -14.39
N TYR A 101 -5.07 -1.94 -15.26
CA TYR A 101 -5.84 -2.96 -16.00
C TYR A 101 -6.44 -4.04 -15.08
N LEU A 102 -5.76 -4.38 -13.97
CA LEU A 102 -6.30 -5.34 -12.99
C LEU A 102 -7.43 -4.73 -12.16
N ARG A 103 -7.37 -3.41 -11.88
CA ARG A 103 -8.42 -2.68 -11.15
C ARG A 103 -9.74 -2.67 -11.92
N THR A 104 -9.70 -2.57 -13.25
CA THR A 104 -10.89 -2.43 -14.11
C THR A 104 -11.52 -3.75 -14.52
N CYS A 105 -10.75 -4.84 -14.57
CA CYS A 105 -11.19 -6.12 -15.14
C CYS A 105 -11.46 -7.22 -14.10
N GLY A 106 -10.89 -7.12 -12.88
CA GLY A 106 -11.03 -8.15 -11.86
C GLY A 106 -12.10 -7.82 -10.81
N ALA A 107 -13.16 -8.62 -10.72
CA ALA A 107 -14.17 -8.50 -9.66
C ALA A 107 -13.55 -8.55 -8.25
N SER A 108 -12.45 -9.29 -8.09
CA SER A 108 -11.69 -9.44 -6.84
C SER A 108 -10.95 -8.18 -6.39
N TYR A 109 -10.72 -7.22 -7.30
CA TYR A 109 -9.99 -5.98 -7.03
C TYR A 109 -10.83 -4.72 -7.30
N ALA A 110 -12.09 -4.88 -7.75
CA ALA A 110 -13.00 -3.78 -8.04
C ALA A 110 -13.26 -2.89 -6.81
N GLU A 111 -13.26 -3.46 -5.60
CA GLU A 111 -13.38 -2.68 -4.35
C GLU A 111 -12.12 -1.85 -4.05
N LEU A 112 -10.95 -2.33 -4.47
CA LEU A 112 -9.68 -1.61 -4.41
C LEU A 112 -9.53 -0.59 -5.54
N ALA A 113 -10.38 -0.65 -6.56
CA ALA A 113 -10.44 0.30 -7.67
C ALA A 113 -11.12 1.64 -7.30
N ARG A 114 -11.59 1.82 -6.05
CA ARG A 114 -12.12 3.11 -5.59
C ARG A 114 -10.99 4.15 -5.61
N LEU A 115 -11.03 5.00 -6.63
CA LEU A 115 -10.11 6.12 -6.80
C LEU A 115 -10.02 6.94 -5.51
N PRO A 116 -8.82 7.43 -5.16
CA PRO A 116 -8.66 8.25 -3.96
C PRO A 116 -9.58 9.48 -4.05
N LYS A 117 -10.27 9.78 -2.95
CA LYS A 117 -11.06 11.02 -2.89
C LYS A 117 -10.09 12.20 -3.00
N GLY A 118 -10.27 13.11 -3.96
CA GLY A 118 -9.35 14.23 -4.20
C GLY A 118 -9.00 15.01 -2.92
N LYS A 119 -9.98 15.26 -2.04
CA LYS A 119 -9.77 15.88 -0.71
C LYS A 119 -8.76 15.14 0.18
N LYS A 120 -8.71 13.81 0.13
CA LYS A 120 -7.71 13.01 0.88
C LYS A 120 -6.32 13.11 0.26
N LEU A 121 -6.24 13.23 -1.06
CA LEU A 121 -4.97 13.43 -1.76
C LEU A 121 -4.37 14.82 -1.45
N VAL A 122 -5.18 15.88 -1.46
CA VAL A 122 -4.72 17.23 -1.07
C VAL A 122 -4.15 17.23 0.35
N LYS A 123 -4.85 16.60 1.31
CA LYS A 123 -4.34 16.46 2.69
C LYS A 123 -3.01 15.70 2.76
N ALA A 124 -2.81 14.70 1.90
CA ALA A 124 -1.55 13.97 1.82
C ALA A 124 -0.42 14.82 1.22
N LEU A 125 -0.72 15.67 0.24
CA LEU A 125 0.23 16.62 -0.34
C LEU A 125 0.63 17.71 0.64
N GLU A 126 -0.32 18.29 1.38
CA GLU A 126 -0.03 19.24 2.46
C GLU A 126 0.99 18.67 3.45
N TYR A 127 0.86 17.37 3.78
CA TYR A 127 1.81 16.70 4.66
C TYR A 127 3.20 16.55 4.03
N ILE A 128 3.30 16.01 2.81
CA ILE A 128 4.59 15.80 2.14
C ILE A 128 5.32 17.12 1.91
N LEU A 129 4.56 18.20 1.74
CA LEU A 129 5.08 19.56 1.58
C LEU A 129 5.39 20.27 2.91
N GLY A 130 5.21 19.61 4.07
CA GLY A 130 5.50 20.20 5.38
C GLY A 130 4.54 21.32 5.79
N LEU A 131 3.32 21.35 5.23
CA LEU A 131 2.32 22.40 5.50
C LEU A 131 1.44 22.11 6.72
N LYS A 132 1.60 20.93 7.34
CA LYS A 132 0.86 20.49 8.53
C LYS A 132 1.78 19.79 9.53
N ASP A 133 1.75 20.26 10.77
CA ASP A 133 2.68 19.83 11.83
C ASP A 133 2.31 18.50 12.51
N ASN A 134 1.08 17.99 12.34
CA ASN A 134 0.57 16.82 13.08
C ASN A 134 -0.06 15.77 12.16
N TYR A 135 0.76 15.08 11.38
CA TYR A 135 0.27 13.93 10.60
C TYR A 135 1.16 12.71 10.79
N GLN A 136 0.53 11.55 10.99
CA GLN A 136 1.26 10.31 11.25
C GLN A 136 2.09 9.88 10.02
N PRO A 137 3.20 9.15 10.21
CA PRO A 137 3.94 8.56 9.09
C PRO A 137 3.09 7.52 8.33
N ILE A 138 3.55 7.12 7.14
CA ILE A 138 3.01 5.92 6.48
C ILE A 138 3.37 4.70 7.33
N VAL A 139 2.42 3.76 7.48
CA VAL A 139 2.68 2.49 8.17
C VAL A 139 2.84 1.41 7.11
N LEU A 140 4.00 0.77 7.13
CA LEU A 140 4.37 -0.31 6.24
C LEU A 140 4.50 -1.61 7.02
N GLU A 141 4.23 -2.72 6.35
CA GLU A 141 4.52 -4.07 6.81
C GLU A 141 5.66 -4.60 5.94
N GLN A 142 6.77 -4.97 6.55
CA GLN A 142 7.88 -5.61 5.87
C GLN A 142 7.80 -7.11 6.12
N ILE A 143 7.80 -7.89 5.05
CA ILE A 143 7.86 -9.36 5.10
C ILE A 143 8.99 -9.77 4.16
N GLU A 144 10.01 -10.44 4.69
CA GLU A 144 11.27 -10.65 3.98
C GLU A 144 11.86 -9.31 3.47
N GLN A 145 12.03 -9.17 2.14
CA GLN A 145 12.57 -7.98 1.49
C GLN A 145 11.48 -7.05 0.92
N GLU A 146 10.21 -7.43 1.05
CA GLU A 146 9.09 -6.71 0.42
C GLU A 146 8.38 -5.81 1.42
N PHE A 147 8.04 -4.58 1.00
CA PHE A 147 7.29 -3.62 1.81
C PHE A 147 5.86 -3.46 1.30
N PHE A 148 4.90 -3.53 2.21
CA PHE A 148 3.47 -3.44 1.89
C PHE A 148 2.83 -2.30 2.66
N VAL A 149 1.88 -1.59 2.03
CA VAL A 149 1.18 -0.51 2.71
C VAL A 149 0.11 -1.07 3.65
N LYS A 150 0.20 -0.75 4.94
CA LYS A 150 -0.89 -0.99 5.91
C LYS A 150 -1.78 0.24 6.06
N VAL A 151 -1.17 1.42 6.22
CA VAL A 151 -1.88 2.69 6.40
C VAL A 151 -1.18 3.81 5.65
N GLY A 152 -1.93 4.55 4.82
CA GLY A 152 -1.41 5.77 4.17
C GLY A 152 -1.29 5.69 2.65
N ASN A 153 -2.12 4.89 1.97
CA ASN A 153 -2.12 4.77 0.51
C ASN A 153 -2.10 6.12 -0.25
N HIS A 154 -2.84 7.13 0.23
CA HIS A 154 -2.87 8.46 -0.40
C HIS A 154 -1.51 9.18 -0.28
N ARG A 155 -0.77 8.98 0.81
CA ARG A 155 0.58 9.53 0.99
C ARG A 155 1.58 8.85 0.09
N LEU A 156 1.51 7.52 -0.05
CA LEU A 156 2.34 6.80 -1.03
C LEU A 156 2.09 7.34 -2.44
N TYR A 157 0.82 7.48 -2.81
CA TYR A 157 0.44 7.99 -4.12
C TYR A 157 0.96 9.40 -4.38
N ALA A 158 0.75 10.33 -3.43
CA ALA A 158 1.24 11.70 -3.49
C ALA A 158 2.78 11.75 -3.59
N ALA A 159 3.48 10.91 -2.82
CA ALA A 159 4.94 10.85 -2.86
C ALA A 159 5.47 10.42 -4.23
N ARG A 160 4.82 9.43 -4.86
CA ARG A 160 5.18 8.98 -6.22
C ARG A 160 4.84 10.03 -7.28
N LEU A 161 3.70 10.70 -7.18
CA LEU A 161 3.35 11.80 -8.08
C LEU A 161 4.37 12.94 -8.05
N LEU A 162 4.92 13.22 -6.86
CA LEU A 162 5.95 14.23 -6.67
C LEU A 162 7.35 13.77 -7.10
N GLY A 163 7.50 12.52 -7.53
CA GLY A 163 8.79 11.95 -7.95
C GLY A 163 9.80 11.80 -6.80
N LEU A 164 9.33 11.61 -5.56
CA LEU A 164 10.22 11.33 -4.44
C LEU A 164 10.91 9.96 -4.64
N LYS A 165 12.14 9.82 -4.12
CA LYS A 165 12.87 8.55 -4.17
C LYS A 165 12.54 7.63 -3.00
N GLU A 166 12.29 8.23 -1.84
CA GLU A 166 12.11 7.55 -0.56
C GLU A 166 11.02 8.25 0.27
N ILE A 167 10.51 7.54 1.28
CA ILE A 167 9.55 8.08 2.25
C ILE A 167 9.87 7.60 3.66
N THR A 168 9.73 8.49 4.64
CA THR A 168 9.84 8.13 6.06
C THR A 168 8.58 7.38 6.52
N ALA A 169 8.78 6.21 7.11
CA ALA A 169 7.72 5.28 7.50
C ALA A 169 7.91 4.73 8.92
N GLN A 170 6.80 4.32 9.52
CA GLN A 170 6.80 3.30 10.57
C GLN A 170 6.71 1.93 9.89
N VAL A 171 7.63 1.04 10.19
CA VAL A 171 7.72 -0.31 9.59
C VAL A 171 7.48 -1.36 10.65
N ILE A 172 6.52 -2.25 10.41
CA ILE A 172 6.29 -3.46 11.18
C ILE A 172 6.99 -4.60 10.43
N VAL A 173 8.09 -5.11 10.97
CA VAL A 173 8.87 -6.19 10.35
C VAL A 173 8.37 -7.52 10.89
N TYR A 174 7.89 -8.40 10.01
CA TYR A 174 7.45 -9.76 10.34
C TYR A 174 8.52 -10.78 9.98
N ASP A 175 8.92 -11.59 10.95
CA ASP A 175 9.85 -12.70 10.74
C ASP A 175 9.09 -13.94 10.24
N TYR A 176 8.76 -13.93 8.96
CA TYR A 176 7.97 -15.00 8.33
C TYR A 176 8.66 -16.36 8.37
N ASN A 177 10.00 -16.39 8.27
CA ASN A 177 10.76 -17.64 8.29
C ASN A 177 10.62 -18.37 9.62
N SER A 178 10.62 -17.63 10.73
CA SER A 178 10.37 -18.22 12.05
C SER A 178 8.95 -18.75 12.23
N LEU A 179 7.99 -18.33 11.41
CA LEU A 179 6.62 -18.87 11.43
C LEU A 179 6.50 -20.21 10.68
N LEU A 180 7.28 -20.43 9.62
CA LEU A 180 7.13 -21.58 8.71
C LEU A 180 7.06 -22.95 9.41
N PRO A 181 7.88 -23.26 10.44
CA PRO A 181 7.83 -24.56 11.12
C PRO A 181 6.52 -24.84 11.87
N TYR A 182 5.72 -23.79 12.14
CA TYR A 182 4.44 -23.88 12.84
C TYR A 182 3.25 -23.94 11.89
N LEU A 183 3.51 -23.95 10.57
CA LEU A 183 2.49 -24.05 9.56
C LEU A 183 2.25 -25.51 9.16
N THR A 184 1.00 -25.88 8.94
CA THR A 184 0.64 -27.18 8.36
C THR A 184 -0.58 -27.01 7.47
N LEU A 185 -0.55 -27.58 6.27
CA LEU A 185 -1.71 -27.63 5.40
C LEU A 185 -2.62 -28.78 5.84
N ILE A 186 -3.90 -28.51 6.03
CA ILE A 186 -4.90 -29.50 6.41
C ILE A 186 -5.90 -29.64 5.27
N SER A 187 -5.93 -30.82 4.66
CA SER A 187 -6.75 -31.09 3.48
C SER A 187 -7.96 -31.95 3.80
N SER A 188 -9.12 -31.52 3.31
CA SER A 188 -10.35 -32.32 3.27
C SER A 188 -10.75 -32.56 1.82
N LYS A 189 -11.73 -33.45 1.59
CA LYS A 189 -12.26 -33.77 0.25
C LYS A 189 -12.70 -32.55 -0.57
N ARG A 190 -12.95 -31.40 0.05
CA ARG A 190 -13.50 -30.19 -0.61
C ARG A 190 -12.58 -28.99 -0.60
N ARG A 191 -11.59 -28.93 0.30
CA ARG A 191 -10.72 -27.74 0.46
C ARG A 191 -9.48 -28.04 1.28
N THR A 192 -8.43 -27.27 1.03
CA THR A 192 -7.22 -27.19 1.88
C THR A 192 -7.27 -25.91 2.71
N ARG A 193 -6.94 -26.02 3.99
CA ARG A 193 -6.84 -24.90 4.94
C ARG A 193 -5.43 -24.85 5.52
N LEU A 194 -5.02 -23.68 5.99
CA LEU A 194 -3.75 -23.51 6.70
C LEU A 194 -3.99 -23.57 8.20
N GLN A 195 -3.31 -24.48 8.88
CA GLN A 195 -3.20 -24.51 10.33
C GLN A 195 -1.96 -23.73 10.77
N VAL A 196 -2.12 -22.87 11.76
CA VAL A 196 -1.03 -22.20 12.47
C VAL A 196 -1.00 -22.73 13.90
N GLN A 197 0.07 -23.46 14.25
CA GLN A 197 0.28 -23.93 15.61
C GLN A 197 0.71 -22.76 16.50
N ARG A 198 0.04 -22.60 17.65
CA ARG A 198 0.34 -21.57 18.65
C ARG A 198 0.27 -22.18 20.04
N ASP A 199 0.87 -21.51 21.02
CA ASP A 199 0.84 -21.94 22.43
C ASP A 199 -0.60 -21.99 22.98
N SER A 200 -1.45 -21.07 22.54
CA SER A 200 -2.88 -21.02 22.88
C SER A 200 -3.74 -22.06 22.16
N GLY A 201 -3.13 -22.92 21.34
CA GLY A 201 -3.80 -23.88 20.47
C GLY A 201 -3.80 -23.48 18.99
N PRO A 202 -4.10 -24.44 18.09
CA PRO A 202 -4.03 -24.23 16.66
C PRO A 202 -5.14 -23.31 16.14
N VAL A 203 -4.80 -22.49 15.14
CA VAL A 203 -5.76 -21.66 14.40
C VAL A 203 -5.89 -22.17 12.97
N MET A 204 -7.11 -22.30 12.48
CA MET A 204 -7.40 -22.69 11.09
C MET A 204 -7.75 -21.46 10.25
N LEU A 205 -7.08 -21.30 9.12
CA LEU A 205 -7.26 -20.21 8.17
C LEU A 205 -7.71 -20.76 6.83
N GLU A 206 -8.69 -20.09 6.22
CA GLU A 206 -8.99 -20.27 4.80
C GLU A 206 -7.96 -19.50 3.98
N ILE A 207 -7.36 -20.18 3.00
CA ILE A 207 -6.35 -19.61 2.11
C ILE A 207 -6.69 -19.96 0.66
N SER A 208 -6.21 -19.15 -0.28
CA SER A 208 -6.48 -19.38 -1.70
C SER A 208 -5.75 -20.62 -2.23
N PRO A 209 -6.22 -21.24 -3.33
CA PRO A 209 -5.48 -22.33 -3.99
C PRO A 209 -4.05 -21.92 -4.39
N GLN A 210 -3.84 -20.67 -4.79
CA GLN A 210 -2.52 -20.14 -5.12
C GLN A 210 -1.61 -20.09 -3.90
N ALA A 211 -2.13 -19.69 -2.74
CA ALA A 211 -1.38 -19.72 -1.49
C ALA A 211 -0.98 -21.15 -1.10
N VAL A 212 -1.87 -22.13 -1.30
CA VAL A 212 -1.58 -23.56 -1.05
C VAL A 212 -0.41 -24.03 -1.91
N LEU A 213 -0.46 -23.76 -3.22
CA LEU A 213 0.63 -24.14 -4.14
C LEU A 213 1.95 -23.51 -3.73
N LEU A 214 1.94 -22.21 -3.42
CA LEU A 214 3.14 -21.49 -3.01
C LEU A 214 3.73 -22.04 -1.70
N LEU A 215 2.88 -22.37 -0.71
CA LEU A 215 3.33 -22.98 0.55
C LEU A 215 3.95 -24.37 0.33
N LYS A 216 3.43 -25.18 -0.60
CA LYS A 216 3.98 -26.49 -0.94
C LYS A 216 5.30 -26.37 -1.70
N GLU A 217 5.32 -25.59 -2.78
CA GLU A 217 6.42 -25.57 -3.74
C GLU A 217 7.60 -24.72 -3.26
N LYS A 218 7.33 -23.54 -2.69
CA LYS A 218 8.39 -22.62 -2.24
C LYS A 218 8.88 -22.96 -0.84
N TYR A 219 7.95 -23.21 0.08
CA TYR A 219 8.26 -23.32 1.51
C TYR A 219 8.21 -24.76 2.05
N ASN A 220 7.86 -25.76 1.23
CA ASN A 220 7.80 -27.17 1.63
C ASN A 220 6.92 -27.43 2.87
N ILE A 221 5.81 -26.69 3.03
CA ILE A 221 4.92 -26.85 4.18
C ILE A 221 4.22 -28.23 4.11
N PRO A 222 4.25 -29.03 5.20
CA PRO A 222 3.67 -30.36 5.21
C PRO A 222 2.15 -30.31 5.08
N GLU A 223 1.59 -31.32 4.41
CA GLU A 223 0.15 -31.51 4.27
C GLU A 223 -0.32 -32.77 5.02
N LYS A 224 -1.42 -32.63 5.77
CA LYS A 224 -2.07 -33.72 6.50
C LYS A 224 -3.55 -33.83 6.14
N PRO A 225 -4.12 -35.03 6.13
CA PRO A 225 -5.57 -35.19 6.00
C PRO A 225 -6.28 -34.62 7.23
N LEU A 226 -7.48 -34.08 7.03
CA LEU A 226 -8.36 -33.69 8.14
C LEU A 226 -8.82 -34.96 8.88
N GLU A 227 -8.33 -35.15 10.11
CA GLU A 227 -8.82 -36.20 11.00
C GLU A 227 -10.23 -35.85 11.48
N ILE A 228 -11.21 -36.65 11.07
CA ILE A 228 -12.57 -36.59 11.61
C ILE A 228 -12.59 -37.50 12.84
N LYS A 229 -12.66 -36.90 14.02
CA LYS A 229 -12.95 -37.63 15.26
C LYS A 229 -14.45 -37.78 15.43
#